data_AF-A0AA86MQ77-F1
#
_entry.id   AF-A0AA86MQ77-F1
#
_cell.length_a   1.000
_cell.length_b   1.000
_cell.length_c   1.000
_cell.angle_alpha   90.00
_cell.angle_beta   90.00
_cell.angle_gamma   90.00
#
_symmetry.space_group_name_H-M   'P 1'
#
loop_
_entity.id
_entity.type
_entity.pdbx_description
1 polymer ?
#
loop_
_entity_poly.entity_id
_entity_poly.type
_entity_poly.pdbx_seq_one_letter_code
_entity_poly.pdbx_strand_id
1 'polypeptide(L)'
;MPDGFTVDNQQITFQAQANESYYVAAKELDASLVLQQDWNLVNGCNYRLDGIALKTGWIQEGTTWYWIDSNTFARVDNSWRQINEKWYYLGTNGVMQTGWHQIGYHWYYMHQDGHMAVNETINGYYLNFDGRWV
;
A
#
# COMPACT_ATOMS: atom_id res chain seq x y z
N MET A 1 11.66 -11.99 35.74
CA MET A 1 11.42 -10.99 34.67
C MET A 1 12.69 -10.98 33.84
N PRO A 2 12.66 -11.15 32.51
CA PRO A 2 13.87 -11.02 31.69
C PRO A 2 14.20 -9.54 31.49
N ASP A 3 15.45 -9.17 31.74
CA ASP A 3 15.96 -7.81 31.65
C ASP A 3 16.25 -7.38 30.20
N GLY A 4 16.39 -6.07 30.00
CA GLY A 4 17.24 -5.53 28.91
C GLY A 4 16.59 -4.54 27.96
N PHE A 5 16.50 -3.27 28.36
CA PHE A 5 16.54 -2.14 27.43
C PHE A 5 17.33 -0.97 28.03
N THR A 6 18.30 -0.46 27.26
CA THR A 6 19.00 0.80 27.49
C THR A 6 18.80 1.66 26.24
N VAL A 7 18.55 2.96 26.39
CA VAL A 7 18.16 3.84 25.29
C VAL A 7 19.35 4.68 24.83
N ASP A 8 19.71 4.57 23.55
CA ASP A 8 20.51 5.57 22.82
C ASP A 8 20.17 5.56 21.31
N ASN A 9 20.24 6.72 20.67
CA ASN A 9 20.08 6.99 19.22
C ASN A 9 18.72 6.71 18.50
N GLN A 10 17.77 7.64 18.65
CA GLN A 10 16.87 8.20 17.59
C GLN A 10 16.26 7.25 16.51
N GLN A 11 15.19 6.50 16.82
CA GLN A 11 14.28 5.81 15.86
C GLN A 11 12.77 5.98 16.32
N ILE A 12 11.75 5.17 15.93
CA ILE A 12 10.28 5.33 16.33
C ILE A 12 9.58 3.95 16.55
N THR A 13 8.66 3.71 17.52
CA THR A 13 8.30 2.33 18.00
C THR A 13 7.19 1.53 17.27
N PHE A 14 7.40 0.22 17.01
CA PHE A 14 6.33 -0.83 16.88
C PHE A 14 6.81 -2.21 17.37
N GLN A 15 5.88 -3.12 17.71
CA GLN A 15 6.15 -4.52 18.11
C GLN A 15 5.01 -5.42 17.62
N ALA A 16 5.33 -6.59 17.05
CA ALA A 16 4.39 -7.68 16.85
C ALA A 16 4.99 -8.99 17.38
N GLN A 17 4.24 -9.73 18.21
CA GLN A 17 4.68 -11.03 18.73
C GLN A 17 3.66 -12.14 18.50
N ALA A 18 3.89 -12.89 17.42
CA ALA A 18 4.17 -14.32 17.54
C ALA A 18 5.09 -14.75 16.38
N ASN A 19 6.40 -14.81 16.66
CA ASN A 19 7.44 -15.49 15.86
C ASN A 19 7.81 -15.00 14.44
N GLU A 20 7.46 -13.78 14.02
CA GLU A 20 8.14 -13.07 12.91
C GLU A 20 7.96 -11.54 13.09
N SER A 21 8.78 -10.96 13.97
CA SER A 21 8.53 -9.62 14.55
C SER A 21 9.01 -8.46 13.68
N TYR A 22 8.09 -7.54 13.38
CA TYR A 22 8.40 -6.23 12.79
C TYR A 22 8.51 -5.15 13.89
N TYR A 23 9.56 -4.34 13.82
CA TYR A 23 9.87 -3.27 14.77
C TYR A 23 10.24 -1.99 14.01
N VAL A 24 10.16 -0.85 14.72
CA VAL A 24 11.20 0.21 14.76
C VAL A 24 11.28 0.66 16.27
N ALA A 25 12.16 1.56 16.72
CA ALA A 25 12.36 1.89 18.18
C ALA A 25 12.30 3.38 18.62
N ALA A 26 11.18 3.82 19.21
CA ALA A 26 10.92 5.01 20.07
C ALA A 26 11.58 6.39 19.77
N LYS A 27 10.72 7.35 19.40
CA LYS A 27 10.94 8.79 19.60
C LYS A 27 9.88 9.29 20.58
N GLU A 28 10.30 10.01 21.62
CA GLU A 28 9.43 10.95 22.32
C GLU A 28 9.01 12.01 21.29
N LEU A 29 7.86 11.77 20.65
CA LEU A 29 7.18 12.77 19.87
C LEU A 29 6.55 13.71 20.90
N ASP A 30 6.96 14.99 20.87
CA ASP A 30 6.19 16.07 21.50
C ASP A 30 4.71 15.86 21.17
N ALA A 31 3.81 16.07 22.14
CA ALA A 31 2.37 15.95 21.96
C ALA A 31 1.86 16.80 20.78
N SER A 32 2.61 17.82 20.36
CA SER A 32 2.37 18.59 19.12
C SER A 32 2.51 17.80 17.80
N LEU A 33 3.23 16.68 17.77
CA LEU A 33 3.43 15.83 16.57
C LEU A 33 2.45 14.64 16.46
N VAL A 34 1.70 14.30 17.53
CA VAL A 34 0.90 13.05 17.62
C VAL A 34 -0.43 13.12 16.82
N LEU A 35 -0.62 14.14 15.99
CA LEU A 35 -1.85 14.40 15.22
C LEU A 35 -1.71 14.25 13.70
N GLN A 36 -0.57 13.78 13.19
CA GLN A 36 -0.32 13.72 11.74
C GLN A 36 -0.99 12.48 11.10
N GLN A 37 -2.20 12.67 10.57
CA GLN A 37 -2.95 11.69 9.77
C GLN A 37 -2.39 11.54 8.34
N ASP A 38 -1.07 11.40 8.20
CA ASP A 38 -0.34 11.63 6.95
C ASP A 38 0.63 10.47 6.58
N TRP A 39 1.23 10.57 5.39
CA TRP A 39 2.25 9.64 4.91
C TRP A 39 3.60 9.86 5.58
N ASN A 40 4.18 8.76 6.05
CA ASN A 40 5.47 8.74 6.73
C ASN A 40 6.44 7.85 5.96
N LEU A 41 7.50 8.45 5.39
CA LEU A 41 8.56 7.73 4.68
C LEU A 41 9.61 7.23 5.67
N VAL A 42 9.73 5.91 5.83
CA VAL A 42 10.71 5.26 6.70
C VAL A 42 11.43 4.16 5.92
N ASN A 43 12.76 4.23 5.85
CA ASN A 43 13.60 3.25 5.15
C ASN A 43 13.18 2.97 3.68
N GLY A 44 12.63 3.98 2.99
CA GLY A 44 12.15 3.89 1.60
C GLY A 44 10.70 3.41 1.47
N CYS A 45 10.07 2.93 2.54
CA CYS A 45 8.67 2.51 2.55
C CYS A 45 7.77 3.66 3.06
N ASN A 46 6.61 3.84 2.42
CA ASN A 46 5.59 4.81 2.86
C ASN A 46 4.56 4.12 3.75
N TYR A 47 4.41 4.61 4.98
CA TYR A 47 3.45 4.14 5.98
C TYR A 47 2.35 5.18 6.17
N ARG A 48 1.12 4.75 6.47
CA ARG A 48 0.03 5.66 6.83
C ARG A 48 -0.35 5.52 8.29
N LEU A 49 -0.21 6.61 9.04
CA LEU A 49 -0.67 6.73 10.42
C LEU A 49 -2.01 7.47 10.50
N ASP A 50 -2.78 7.11 11.51
CA ASP A 50 -4.00 7.80 11.94
C ASP A 50 -3.89 7.98 13.46
N GLY A 51 -3.32 9.12 13.87
CA GLY A 51 -2.77 9.27 15.22
C GLY A 51 -1.61 8.28 15.44
N ILE A 52 -1.78 7.37 16.40
CA ILE A 52 -0.79 6.32 16.73
C ILE A 52 -1.04 4.97 16.01
N ALA A 53 -2.12 4.83 15.25
CA ALA A 53 -2.48 3.58 14.59
C ALA A 53 -1.95 3.51 13.16
N LEU A 54 -1.30 2.40 12.80
CA LEU A 54 -1.02 2.08 11.39
C LEU A 54 -2.31 1.66 10.68
N LYS A 55 -2.54 2.21 9.49
CA LYS A 55 -3.65 1.84 8.61
C LYS A 55 -3.21 0.71 7.67
N THR A 56 -4.14 -0.17 7.29
CA THR A 56 -3.94 -1.22 6.29
C THR A 56 -5.11 -1.23 5.30
N GLY A 57 -4.93 -1.86 4.14
CA GLY A 57 -5.97 -1.97 3.11
C GLY A 57 -6.14 -0.71 2.26
N TRP A 58 -7.35 -0.48 1.75
CA TRP A 58 -7.67 0.65 0.88
C TRP A 58 -7.72 1.98 1.66
N ILE A 59 -7.01 2.99 1.16
CA ILE A 59 -7.03 4.36 1.68
C ILE A 59 -7.30 5.30 0.52
N GLN A 60 -8.20 6.27 0.73
CA GLN A 60 -8.53 7.31 -0.24
C GLN A 60 -8.03 8.68 0.26
N GLU A 61 -7.39 9.45 -0.62
CA GLU A 61 -7.07 10.85 -0.40
C GLU A 61 -7.60 11.70 -1.54
N GLY A 62 -8.58 12.56 -1.24
CA GLY A 62 -9.34 13.26 -2.28
C GLY A 62 -9.98 12.25 -3.23
N THR A 63 -9.52 12.22 -4.49
CA THR A 63 -9.98 11.28 -5.52
C THR A 63 -9.05 10.08 -5.72
N THR A 64 -7.91 10.04 -5.05
CA THR A 64 -6.85 9.06 -5.30
C THR A 64 -6.93 7.90 -4.32
N TRP A 65 -6.83 6.67 -4.82
CA TRP A 65 -6.81 5.46 -3.99
C TRP A 65 -5.41 4.86 -3.91
N TYR A 66 -5.11 4.30 -2.74
CA TYR A 66 -3.85 3.63 -2.41
C TYR A 66 -4.16 2.33 -1.68
N TRP A 67 -3.31 1.31 -1.85
CA TRP A 67 -3.37 0.08 -1.06
C TRP A 67 -2.17 -0.01 -0.11
N ILE A 68 -2.45 -0.25 1.16
CA ILE A 68 -1.44 -0.62 2.16
C ILE A 68 -1.49 -2.12 2.38
N ASP A 69 -0.35 -2.79 2.25
CA ASP A 69 -0.24 -4.22 2.53
C ASP A 69 -0.42 -4.51 4.04
N SER A 70 -1.25 -5.50 4.37
CA SER A 70 -1.59 -5.84 5.76
C SER A 70 -0.48 -6.55 6.54
N ASN A 71 0.53 -7.07 5.85
CA ASN A 71 1.63 -7.82 6.44
C ASN A 71 2.85 -6.91 6.67
N THR A 72 3.12 -6.00 5.73
CA THR A 72 4.27 -5.07 5.80
C THR A 72 3.90 -3.68 6.32
N PHE A 73 2.61 -3.34 6.39
CA PHE A 73 2.07 -2.00 6.70
C PHE A 73 2.52 -0.88 5.73
N ALA A 74 3.19 -1.23 4.64
CA ALA A 74 3.70 -0.28 3.65
C ALA A 74 2.73 -0.13 2.46
N ARG A 75 2.72 1.06 1.86
CA ARG A 75 2.05 1.33 0.59
C ARG A 75 2.64 0.46 -0.52
N VAL A 76 1.77 -0.14 -1.33
CA VAL A 76 2.16 -0.91 -2.51
C VAL A 76 2.31 0.04 -3.68
N ASP A 77 3.50 0.08 -4.28
CA ASP A 77 3.88 0.96 -5.39
C ASP A 77 4.40 0.13 -6.58
N ASN A 78 4.10 0.58 -7.80
CA ASN A 78 4.50 -0.02 -9.09
C ASN A 78 4.25 -1.55 -9.23
N SER A 79 3.19 -2.08 -8.60
CA SER A 79 2.95 -3.52 -8.50
C SER A 79 1.48 -3.92 -8.59
N TRP A 80 1.25 -5.18 -8.97
CA TRP A 80 -0.06 -5.82 -8.98
C TRP A 80 -0.46 -6.30 -7.59
N ARG A 81 -1.74 -6.21 -7.27
CA ARG A 81 -2.31 -6.81 -6.07
C ARG A 81 -3.66 -7.47 -6.33
N GLN A 82 -3.82 -8.71 -5.85
CA GLN A 82 -5.12 -9.35 -5.78
C GLN A 82 -5.79 -9.01 -4.44
N ILE A 83 -7.02 -8.51 -4.49
CA ILE A 83 -7.81 -8.05 -3.33
C ILE A 83 -9.25 -8.49 -3.58
N ASN A 84 -9.80 -9.32 -2.70
CA ASN A 84 -11.14 -9.90 -2.84
C ASN A 84 -11.35 -10.50 -4.25
N GLU A 85 -10.44 -11.41 -4.64
CA GLU A 85 -10.38 -12.13 -5.93
C GLU A 85 -10.13 -11.26 -7.18
N LYS A 86 -10.36 -9.94 -7.11
CA LYS A 86 -10.09 -8.96 -8.17
C LYS A 86 -8.62 -8.52 -8.20
N TRP A 87 -8.08 -8.25 -9.38
CA TRP A 87 -6.74 -7.69 -9.57
C TRP A 87 -6.77 -6.16 -9.69
N TYR A 88 -5.79 -5.51 -9.07
CA TYR A 88 -5.58 -4.06 -9.09
C TYR A 88 -4.11 -3.78 -9.40
N TYR A 89 -3.82 -2.67 -10.07
CA TYR A 89 -2.44 -2.20 -10.27
C TYR A 89 -2.25 -0.86 -9.55
N LEU A 90 -1.31 -0.84 -8.60
CA LEU A 90 -0.88 0.35 -7.90
C LEU A 90 0.37 0.84 -8.63
N GLY A 91 0.26 1.97 -9.33
CA GLY A 91 1.30 2.51 -10.18
C GLY A 91 2.37 3.29 -9.40
N THR A 92 2.99 4.26 -10.07
CA THR A 92 3.98 5.14 -9.45
C THR A 92 3.37 5.93 -8.31
N ASN A 93 4.11 6.04 -7.19
CA ASN A 93 3.65 6.60 -5.92
C ASN A 93 2.42 5.89 -5.32
N GLY A 94 2.17 4.62 -5.67
CA GLY A 94 1.13 3.78 -5.10
C GLY A 94 -0.29 4.11 -5.56
N VAL A 95 -0.44 4.99 -6.56
CA VAL A 95 -1.73 5.41 -7.10
C VAL A 95 -2.43 4.24 -7.79
N MET A 96 -3.64 3.90 -7.37
CA MET A 96 -4.49 2.94 -8.06
C MET A 96 -4.79 3.41 -9.49
N GLN A 97 -4.47 2.59 -10.48
CA GLN A 97 -4.69 2.93 -11.89
C GLN A 97 -6.14 2.68 -12.32
N THR A 98 -6.64 3.53 -13.22
CA THR A 98 -7.94 3.41 -13.90
C THR A 98 -7.78 3.72 -15.39
N GLY A 99 -8.58 3.10 -16.26
CA GLY A 99 -8.46 3.20 -17.71
C GLY A 99 -7.41 2.25 -18.32
N TRP A 100 -6.95 2.58 -19.52
CA TRP A 100 -5.97 1.78 -20.28
C TRP A 100 -4.53 2.07 -19.85
N HIS A 101 -3.76 1.03 -19.52
CA HIS A 101 -2.36 1.13 -19.13
C HIS A 101 -1.50 0.04 -19.79
N GLN A 102 -0.30 0.42 -20.23
CA GLN A 102 0.73 -0.54 -20.64
C GLN A 102 1.59 -0.90 -19.44
N ILE A 103 1.60 -2.17 -19.05
CA ILE A 103 2.33 -2.68 -17.89
C ILE A 103 3.27 -3.79 -18.39
N GLY A 104 4.58 -3.51 -18.37
CA GLY A 104 5.55 -4.30 -19.10
C GLY A 104 5.29 -4.23 -20.61
N TYR A 105 5.11 -5.39 -21.25
CA TYR A 105 4.87 -5.49 -22.70
C TYR A 105 3.40 -5.62 -23.09
N HIS A 106 2.47 -5.61 -22.13
CA HIS A 106 1.05 -5.87 -22.35
C HIS A 106 0.19 -4.67 -21.96
N TRP A 107 -0.93 -4.50 -22.66
CA TRP A 107 -1.96 -3.54 -22.31
C TRP A 107 -3.05 -4.20 -21.48
N TYR A 108 -3.50 -3.47 -20.47
CA TYR A 108 -4.56 -3.85 -19.55
C TYR A 108 -5.56 -2.70 -19.43
N TYR A 109 -6.81 -3.02 -19.08
CA TYR A 109 -7.81 -2.03 -18.71
C TYR A 109 -8.20 -2.22 -17.24
N MET A 110 -8.22 -1.11 -16.51
CA MET A 110 -8.68 -1.05 -15.13
C MET A 110 -10.00 -0.27 -15.11
N HIS A 111 -11.06 -0.84 -14.51
CA HIS A 111 -12.35 -0.16 -14.37
C HIS A 111 -12.25 1.07 -13.44
N GLN A 112 -13.33 1.84 -13.31
CA GLN A 112 -13.36 3.07 -12.53
C GLN A 112 -13.17 2.85 -11.01
N ASP A 113 -13.58 1.69 -10.50
CA ASP A 113 -13.28 1.20 -9.14
C ASP A 113 -11.91 0.50 -9.04
N GLY A 114 -11.10 0.54 -10.11
CA GLY A 114 -9.70 0.13 -10.14
C GLY A 114 -9.43 -1.34 -10.41
N HIS A 115 -10.45 -2.20 -10.57
CA HIS A 115 -10.22 -3.61 -10.85
C HIS A 115 -9.93 -3.89 -12.32
N MET A 116 -9.09 -4.88 -12.60
CA MET A 116 -8.70 -5.28 -13.94
C MET A 116 -9.85 -6.00 -14.66
N ALA A 117 -10.11 -5.59 -15.90
CA ALA A 117 -11.02 -6.28 -16.80
C ALA A 117 -10.40 -7.61 -17.30
N VAL A 118 -11.18 -8.68 -17.35
CA VAL A 118 -10.76 -10.03 -17.81
C VAL A 118 -11.87 -10.70 -18.62
N ASN A 119 -11.51 -11.35 -19.73
CA ASN A 119 -12.46 -11.97 -20.67
C ASN A 119 -13.58 -10.99 -21.14
N GLU A 120 -13.25 -9.72 -21.35
CA GLU A 120 -14.20 -8.66 -21.67
C GLU A 120 -13.73 -7.84 -22.90
N THR A 121 -14.66 -7.25 -23.64
CA THR A 121 -14.35 -6.33 -24.75
C THR A 121 -14.57 -4.89 -24.34
N ILE A 122 -13.48 -4.11 -24.23
CA ILE A 122 -13.52 -2.69 -23.89
C ILE A 122 -13.30 -1.87 -25.16
N ASN A 123 -14.30 -1.09 -25.58
CA ASN A 123 -14.25 -0.22 -26.78
C ASN A 123 -13.80 -0.93 -28.08
N GLY A 124 -14.11 -2.23 -28.23
CA GLY A 124 -13.73 -3.05 -29.38
C GLY A 124 -12.41 -3.81 -29.22
N TYR A 125 -11.67 -3.61 -28.13
CA TYR A 125 -10.44 -4.35 -27.81
C TYR A 125 -10.76 -5.46 -26.81
N TYR A 126 -10.47 -6.72 -27.18
CA TYR A 126 -10.72 -7.87 -26.32
C TYR A 126 -9.56 -8.11 -25.34
N LEU A 127 -9.90 -8.33 -24.08
CA LEU A 127 -8.98 -8.68 -23.02
C LEU A 127 -9.16 -10.16 -22.68
N ASN A 128 -8.07 -10.92 -22.67
CA ASN A 128 -8.11 -12.35 -22.37
C ASN A 128 -8.31 -12.64 -20.87
N PHE A 129 -8.20 -13.91 -20.46
CA PHE A 129 -8.38 -14.32 -19.06
C PHE A 129 -7.28 -13.79 -18.11
N ASP A 130 -6.11 -13.41 -18.63
CA ASP A 130 -5.05 -12.72 -17.90
C ASP A 130 -5.25 -11.18 -17.88
N GLY A 131 -6.34 -10.67 -18.47
CA GLY A 131 -6.63 -9.24 -18.63
C GLY A 131 -5.78 -8.53 -19.69
N ARG A 132 -5.01 -9.28 -20.49
CA ARG A 132 -4.14 -8.73 -21.53
C ARG A 132 -4.93 -8.50 -22.80
N TRP A 133 -4.73 -7.35 -23.42
CA TRP A 133 -5.18 -7.10 -24.79
C TRP A 133 -4.48 -8.04 -25.78
N VAL A 134 -5.27 -8.59 -26.70
CA VAL A 134 -4.91 -9.51 -27.79
C VAL A 134 -5.48 -9.08 -29.13
#